data_AF-A0A8J7TUG4-F1
#
_entry.id   AF-A0A8J7TUG4-F1
#
_cell.length_a   1.000
_cell.length_b   1.000
_cell.length_c   1.000
_cell.angle_alpha   90.00
_cell.angle_beta   90.00
_cell.angle_gamma   90.00
#
_symmetry.space_group_name_H-M   'P 1'
#
loop_
_entity.id
_entity.type
_entity.pdbx_description
1 polymer ?
#
loop_
_entity_poly.entity_id
_entity_poly.type
_entity_poly.pdbx_seq_one_letter_code
_entity_poly.pdbx_strand_id
1 'polypeptide(L)'
;MATTTFDDPEVQDILQRALQLPAQVRKDIAVELFESATPREDSEEVKDAWRRELARRVADIESGKVRMIPRAEAMAYLRQHLSESLPR
;
A
#
# COMPACT_ATOMS: atom_id res chain seq x y z
N MET A 1 0.39 32.83 2.37
CA MET A 1 0.07 31.85 1.30
C MET A 1 0.93 30.64 1.58
N ALA A 2 0.32 29.47 1.74
CA ALA A 2 1.10 28.25 1.95
C ALA A 2 1.78 27.92 0.63
N THR A 3 3.10 28.16 0.54
CA THR A 3 3.92 27.65 -0.55
C THR A 3 3.69 26.15 -0.57
N THR A 4 3.02 25.66 -1.61
CA THR A 4 2.88 24.21 -1.79
C THR A 4 4.30 23.73 -2.09
N THR A 5 4.79 22.70 -1.40
CA THR A 5 6.20 22.24 -1.42
C THR A 5 6.80 22.10 -2.84
N PHE A 6 5.98 21.94 -3.87
CA PHE A 6 6.38 21.83 -5.27
C PHE A 6 6.77 23.15 -5.97
N ASP A 7 6.48 24.31 -5.38
CA ASP A 7 6.86 25.62 -5.96
C ASP A 7 8.28 26.06 -5.56
N ASP A 8 8.95 25.29 -4.68
CA ASP A 8 10.34 25.55 -4.30
C ASP A 8 11.27 25.28 -5.51
N PRO A 9 12.12 26.26 -5.92
CA PRO A 9 13.04 26.08 -7.04
C PRO A 9 13.95 24.86 -6.93
N GLU A 10 14.35 24.50 -5.70
CA GLU A 10 15.17 23.31 -5.45
C GLU A 10 14.38 22.02 -5.70
N VAL A 11 13.12 21.98 -5.23
CA VAL A 11 12.22 20.83 -5.47
C VAL A 11 11.95 20.66 -6.96
N GLN A 12 11.79 21.75 -7.70
CA GLN A 12 11.61 21.71 -9.15
C GLN A 12 12.85 21.21 -9.90
N ASP A 13 14.06 21.64 -9.52
CA ASP A 13 15.31 21.15 -10.11
C ASP A 13 15.51 19.64 -9.87
N ILE A 14 15.27 19.18 -8.64
CA ILE A 14 15.35 17.75 -8.28
C ILE A 14 14.37 16.93 -9.14
N LEU A 15 13.12 17.39 -9.25
CA LEU A 15 12.10 16.71 -10.05
C LEU A 15 12.48 16.68 -11.54
N GLN A 16 12.94 17.80 -12.10
CA GLN A 16 13.36 17.86 -13.50
C GLN A 16 14.51 16.90 -13.80
N ARG A 17 15.52 16.84 -12.92
CA ARG A 17 16.64 15.90 -13.05
C ARG A 17 16.19 14.45 -12.96
N ALA A 18 15.33 14.12 -12.00
CA ALA A 18 14.80 12.77 -11.84
C ALA A 18 14.02 12.32 -13.09
N LEU A 19 13.24 13.21 -13.70
CA LEU A 19 12.45 12.89 -14.90
C LEU A 19 13.29 12.61 -16.15
N GLN A 20 14.54 13.11 -16.22
CA GLN A 20 15.47 12.80 -17.33
C GLN A 20 16.11 11.40 -17.22
N LEU A 21 15.98 10.72 -16.08
CA LEU A 21 16.58 9.40 -15.87
C LEU A 21 15.80 8.28 -16.59
N PRO A 22 16.44 7.13 -16.87
CA PRO A 22 15.74 5.97 -17.40
C PRO A 22 14.58 5.53 -16.50
N ALA A 23 13.52 4.97 -17.10
CA ALA A 23 12.29 4.64 -16.39
C ALA A 23 12.49 3.73 -15.17
N GLN A 24 13.45 2.80 -15.22
CA GLN A 24 13.73 1.93 -14.08
C GLN A 24 14.37 2.69 -12.92
N VAL A 25 15.37 3.55 -13.20
CA VAL A 25 16.05 4.37 -12.17
C VAL A 25 15.06 5.31 -11.47
N ARG A 26 14.09 5.86 -12.22
CA ARG A 26 13.02 6.69 -11.62
C ARG A 26 12.14 5.91 -10.65
N LYS A 27 11.83 4.65 -10.94
CA LYS A 27 11.06 3.79 -10.03
C LYS A 27 11.84 3.52 -8.77
N ASP A 28 13.13 3.22 -8.89
CA ASP A 28 14.00 2.95 -7.74
C ASP A 28 14.06 4.19 -6.83
N ILE A 29 14.28 5.38 -7.39
CA ILE A 29 14.24 6.66 -6.64
C ILE A 29 12.88 6.89 -5.97
N ALA A 30 11.78 6.62 -6.68
CA ALA A 30 10.44 6.79 -6.13
C ALA A 30 10.18 5.87 -4.93
N VAL A 31 10.66 4.63 -4.96
CA VAL A 31 10.56 3.69 -3.84
C VAL A 31 11.33 4.20 -2.64
N GLU A 32 12.59 4.59 -2.80
CA GLU A 32 13.44 5.10 -1.71
C GLU A 32 12.84 6.36 -1.06
N LEU A 33 12.36 7.30 -1.88
CA LEU A 33 11.71 8.52 -1.38
C LEU A 33 10.40 8.20 -0.65
N PHE A 34 9.61 7.25 -1.16
CA PHE A 34 8.39 6.81 -0.52
C PHE A 34 8.70 6.18 0.84
N GLU A 35 9.62 5.22 0.91
CA GLU A 35 10.02 4.57 2.16
C GLU A 35 10.56 5.57 3.19
N SER A 36 11.34 6.56 2.76
CA SER A 36 11.84 7.62 3.65
C SER A 36 10.72 8.54 4.14
N ALA A 37 9.74 8.87 3.30
CA ALA A 37 8.63 9.77 3.63
C ALA A 37 7.48 9.06 4.37
N THR A 38 7.40 7.75 4.27
CA THR A 38 6.49 6.88 5.03
C THR A 38 7.31 5.99 5.97
N PRO A 39 7.83 6.55 7.09
CA PRO A 39 8.38 5.72 8.15
C PRO A 39 7.35 4.64 8.46
N ARG A 40 7.80 3.38 8.52
CA ARG A 40 6.91 2.25 8.69
C ARG A 40 6.06 2.43 9.95
N GLU A 41 4.82 2.89 9.78
CA GLU A 41 3.81 2.98 10.84
C GLU A 41 3.24 1.60 11.18
N ASP A 42 4.06 0.56 11.14
CA ASP A 42 3.73 -0.68 11.81
C ASP A 42 4.28 -0.55 13.23
N SER A 43 3.59 0.24 14.07
CA SER A 43 3.89 0.20 15.50
C SER A 43 3.86 -1.26 15.97
N GLU A 44 4.68 -1.63 16.95
CA GLU A 44 4.63 -3.01 17.47
C GLU A 44 3.21 -3.38 17.94
N GLU A 45 2.42 -2.40 18.35
CA GLU A 45 0.99 -2.55 18.64
C GLU A 45 0.16 -2.97 17.42
N VAL A 46 0.34 -2.33 16.25
CA VAL A 46 -0.31 -2.72 14.99
C VAL A 46 0.09 -4.14 14.60
N LYS A 47 1.38 -4.48 14.70
CA LYS A 47 1.87 -5.84 14.41
C LYS A 47 1.26 -6.86 15.37
N ASP A 48 1.17 -6.53 16.65
CA ASP A 48 0.54 -7.39 17.67
C ASP A 48 -0.95 -7.59 17.43
N ALA A 49 -1.67 -6.53 17.03
CA ALA A 49 -3.07 -6.64 16.65
C ALA A 49 -3.25 -7.58 15.44
N TRP A 50 -2.41 -7.45 14.42
CA TRP A 50 -2.41 -8.35 13.27
C TRP A 50 -2.06 -9.80 13.65
N ARG A 51 -1.08 -10.02 14.53
CA ARG A 51 -0.74 -11.36 15.06
C ARG A 51 -1.94 -12.02 15.73
N ARG A 52 -2.63 -11.28 16.62
CA ARG A 52 -3.84 -11.77 17.31
C ARG A 52 -4.96 -12.09 16.33
N GLU A 53 -5.17 -11.23 15.34
CA GLU A 53 -6.20 -11.42 14.33
C GLU A 53 -5.93 -12.65 13.44
N LEU A 54 -4.68 -12.84 13.00
CA LEU A 54 -4.27 -14.03 12.26
C LEU A 54 -4.50 -15.31 13.06
N ALA A 55 -4.06 -15.35 14.33
CA ALA A 55 -4.28 -16.50 15.21
C ALA A 55 -5.77 -16.82 15.36
N ARG A 56 -6.61 -15.80 15.55
CA ARG A 56 -8.07 -15.95 15.61
C ARG A 56 -8.65 -16.52 14.31
N ARG A 57 -8.24 -16.01 13.15
CA ARG A 57 -8.74 -16.48 11.84
C ARG A 57 -8.35 -17.93 11.57
N VAL A 58 -7.14 -18.33 11.92
CA VAL A 58 -6.69 -19.72 11.80
C VAL A 58 -7.55 -20.62 12.68
N ALA A 59 -7.75 -20.27 13.95
CA ALA A 59 -8.61 -21.04 14.85
C ALA A 59 -10.07 -21.13 14.37
N ASP A 60 -10.62 -20.03 13.83
CA ASP A 60 -11.97 -20.02 13.25
C ASP A 60 -12.08 -20.96 12.04
N ILE A 61 -11.03 -21.09 11.22
CA ILE A 61 -10.96 -22.03 10.09
C ILE A 61 -10.82 -23.48 10.58
N GLU A 62 -9.87 -23.74 11.47
CA GLU A 62 -9.57 -25.09 11.98
C GLU A 62 -10.74 -25.68 12.78
N SER A 63 -11.49 -24.84 13.50
CA SER A 63 -12.70 -25.25 14.22
C SER A 63 -13.93 -25.43 13.31
N GLY A 64 -13.85 -25.06 12.03
CA GLY A 64 -14.98 -25.08 11.10
C GLY A 64 -16.05 -24.01 11.39
N LYS A 65 -15.75 -23.03 12.25
CA LYS A 65 -16.65 -21.92 12.58
C LYS A 65 -16.93 -21.02 11.38
N VAL A 66 -16.00 -20.95 10.43
CA VAL A 66 -16.20 -20.25 9.14
C VAL A 66 -16.27 -21.23 7.98
N ARG A 67 -17.14 -20.93 7.03
CA ARG A 67 -17.21 -21.65 5.75
C ARG A 67 -16.29 -20.97 4.75
N MET A 68 -15.24 -21.68 4.35
CA MET A 68 -14.35 -21.20 3.28
C MET A 68 -15.03 -21.31 1.91
N ILE A 69 -14.66 -20.41 1.01
CA ILE A 69 -15.04 -20.45 -0.41
C ILE A 69 -13.82 -20.74 -1.28
N PRO A 70 -13.99 -21.33 -2.48
CA PRO A 70 -12.89 -21.48 -3.42
C PRO A 70 -12.22 -20.15 -3.77
N ARG A 71 -10.91 -20.17 -3.95
CA ARG A 71 -10.12 -18.97 -4.31
C ARG A 71 -10.66 -18.24 -5.54
N ALA A 72 -11.12 -18.98 -6.55
CA ALA A 72 -11.66 -18.38 -7.77
C ALA A 72 -12.90 -17.51 -7.49
N GLU A 73 -13.79 -17.99 -6.63
CA GLU A 73 -15.00 -17.26 -6.19
C GLU A 73 -14.62 -16.02 -5.38
N ALA A 74 -13.69 -16.15 -4.42
CA ALA A 74 -13.19 -15.02 -3.63
C ALA A 74 -12.60 -13.91 -4.53
N MET A 75 -11.79 -14.29 -5.53
CA MET A 75 -11.18 -13.32 -6.45
C MET A 75 -12.20 -12.67 -7.38
N ALA A 76 -13.22 -13.40 -7.83
CA ALA A 76 -14.31 -12.82 -8.61
C ALA A 76 -15.09 -11.78 -7.80
N TYR A 77 -15.42 -12.10 -6.56
CA TYR A 77 -16.08 -11.19 -5.62
C TYR A 77 -15.26 -9.91 -5.42
N LEU A 78 -13.96 -10.03 -5.13
CA LEU A 78 -13.08 -8.87 -4.92
C LEU A 78 -13.02 -7.96 -6.15
N ARG A 79 -12.87 -8.53 -7.35
CA ARG A 79 -12.80 -7.72 -8.59
C ARG A 79 -14.08 -6.94 -8.86
N GLN A 80 -15.23 -7.58 -8.63
CA GLN A 80 -16.53 -6.92 -8.77
C GLN A 80 -16.59 -5.68 -7.88
N HIS A 81 -16.25 -5.82 -6.59
CA HIS A 81 -16.42 -4.74 -5.61
C HIS A 81 -15.30 -3.68 -5.68
N LEU A 82 -14.07 -4.04 -6.08
CA LEU A 82 -13.00 -3.06 -6.32
C LEU A 82 -13.33 -2.14 -7.51
N SER A 83 -13.96 -2.69 -8.55
CA SER A 83 -14.35 -1.92 -9.75
C SER A 83 -15.47 -0.91 -9.48
N GLU A 84 -16.27 -1.15 -8.45
CA GLU A 84 -17.34 -0.26 -8.00
C GLU A 84 -16.84 0.84 -7.05
N SER A 85 -15.70 0.61 -6.37
CA SER A 85 -15.19 1.48 -5.30
C SER A 85 -14.08 2.44 -5.75
N LEU A 86 -13.53 2.28 -6.96
CA LEU A 86 -12.49 3.14 -7.52
C LEU A 86 -13.05 3.98 -8.67
N PRO A 87 -12.90 5.32 -8.66
CA PRO A 87 -13.28 6.14 -9.81
C PRO A 87 -12.43 5.76 -11.02
N ARG A 88 -13.09 5.63 -12.17
CA ARG A 88 -12.45 5.35 -13.47
C ARG A 88 -11.59 6.51 -13.95
#